data_AF-A0A2S9AI65-F1
#
_entry.id   AF-A0A2S9AI65-F1
#
_cell.length_a   1.000
_cell.length_b   1.000
_cell.length_c   1.000
_cell.angle_alpha   90.00
_cell.angle_beta   90.00
_cell.angle_gamma   90.00
#
_symmetry.space_group_name_H-M   'P 1'
#
loop_
_entity.id
_entity.type
_entity.pdbx_description
1 polymer ?
#
loop_
_entity_poly.entity_id
_entity_poly.type
_entity_poly.pdbx_seq_one_letter_code
_entity_poly.pdbx_strand_id
1 'polypeptide(L)'
;MKGPIMGYQRPSATSAISDSWQGHKNRRPPSQEPGTDYPCAYGSSIVAPFDGTVAEVKTSSSGATGRFVTIDFVDGRRARALHLSRVLVSAGQKVTRGQEIAKSGASANGRDWGVGAHVHETLFPSHRYVFGPNGTLDFERYVGAGGSASFVQVVADRQNYLNAARGERLVVDGLFGAATRDAIKRYQTYLKSRGWYTGAIDGDWGAGTQAGHDNAYAEWVRATQAPPAPQFHTATVADIASLPNTRGLQKIARLYGYKGAFDNQFGASSRAGMQAFLNHNYGGSLAAWLRAKWGYVGNDQWGPVMAAAATRADTANWAAL
;
A
#
# COMPACT_ATOMS: atom_id res chain seq x y z
N MET A 1 5.90 19.77 10.93
CA MET A 1 6.10 20.26 9.56
C MET A 1 6.53 19.08 8.70
N LYS A 2 5.86 18.84 7.57
CA LYS A 2 6.07 17.69 6.67
C LYS A 2 7.25 17.95 5.73
N GLY A 3 8.26 17.08 5.72
CA GLY A 3 9.24 16.96 4.64
C GLY A 3 8.74 16.03 3.52
N PRO A 4 9.23 16.17 2.27
CA PRO A 4 8.65 15.52 1.10
C PRO A 4 9.00 14.02 0.95
N ILE A 5 8.12 13.32 0.23
CA ILE A 5 8.10 11.87 -0.05
C ILE A 5 9.14 11.53 -1.12
N MET A 6 9.67 10.31 -1.08
CA MET A 6 10.86 9.98 -1.82
C MET A 6 10.66 8.78 -2.79
N GLY A 7 10.74 9.01 -4.10
CA GLY A 7 10.50 8.05 -5.20
C GLY A 7 11.80 7.49 -5.80
N TYR A 8 11.69 6.74 -6.91
CA TYR A 8 12.86 6.28 -7.66
C TYR A 8 13.73 7.47 -8.05
N GLN A 9 15.04 7.29 -7.92
CA GLN A 9 15.99 8.20 -8.53
C GLN A 9 16.07 7.91 -10.02
N ARG A 10 16.06 8.93 -10.87
CA ARG A 10 16.39 8.73 -12.28
C ARG A 10 17.80 8.11 -12.38
N PRO A 11 18.01 7.17 -13.32
CA PRO A 11 19.29 6.46 -13.43
C PRO A 11 20.43 7.36 -13.90
N SER A 12 20.12 8.51 -14.50
CA SER A 12 21.10 9.49 -14.97
C SER A 12 20.85 10.88 -14.37
N ALA A 13 21.84 11.76 -14.49
CA ALA A 13 21.74 13.14 -14.00
C ALA A 13 20.80 14.03 -14.83
N THR A 14 20.41 13.61 -16.04
CA THR A 14 19.47 14.37 -16.87
C THR A 14 18.03 14.14 -16.41
N SER A 15 17.20 15.18 -16.51
CA SER A 15 15.74 15.07 -16.39
C SER A 15 15.06 15.04 -17.77
N ALA A 16 15.82 15.18 -18.85
CA ALA A 16 15.26 15.12 -20.20
C ALA A 16 14.87 13.68 -20.54
N ILE A 17 13.82 13.53 -21.34
CA ILE A 17 13.34 12.27 -21.88
C ILE A 17 13.39 12.39 -23.39
N SER A 18 14.18 11.54 -24.05
CA SER A 18 14.28 11.51 -25.52
C SER A 18 13.20 10.64 -26.15
N ASP A 19 12.78 9.58 -25.45
CA ASP A 19 11.59 8.80 -25.79
C ASP A 19 10.94 8.26 -24.49
N SER A 20 9.62 8.35 -24.41
CA SER A 20 8.88 7.98 -23.20
C SER A 20 8.46 6.52 -23.21
N TRP A 21 8.06 5.99 -22.06
CA TRP A 21 7.42 4.66 -21.98
C TRP A 21 6.23 4.54 -22.93
N GLN A 22 5.37 5.57 -23.01
CA GLN A 22 4.25 5.56 -23.94
C GLN A 22 4.71 5.65 -25.40
N GLY A 23 5.78 6.39 -25.69
CA GLY A 23 6.39 6.47 -27.00
C GLY A 23 6.89 5.10 -27.48
N HIS A 24 7.60 4.37 -26.62
CA HIS A 24 8.00 2.99 -26.87
C HIS A 24 6.85 2.04 -27.19
N LYS A 25 5.70 2.19 -26.52
CA LYS A 25 4.49 1.41 -26.79
C LYS A 25 3.85 1.74 -28.13
N ASN A 26 3.99 2.99 -28.57
CA ASN A 26 3.40 3.49 -29.81
C ASN A 26 4.25 3.17 -31.06
N ARG A 27 5.46 2.64 -30.89
CA ARG A 27 6.32 2.18 -32.01
C ARG A 27 5.60 1.12 -32.85
N ARG A 28 6.04 0.93 -34.09
CA ARG A 28 5.49 -0.03 -35.04
C ARG A 28 6.61 -0.94 -35.58
N PRO A 29 6.72 -2.20 -35.11
CA PRO A 29 5.93 -2.81 -34.03
C PRO A 29 6.24 -2.19 -32.65
N PRO A 30 5.36 -2.33 -31.65
CA PRO A 30 5.62 -1.88 -30.29
C PRO A 30 6.87 -2.52 -29.70
N SER A 31 7.56 -1.80 -28.81
CA SER A 31 8.65 -2.41 -28.04
C SER A 31 8.14 -3.58 -27.20
N GLN A 32 8.90 -4.68 -27.16
CA GLN A 32 8.63 -5.80 -26.27
C GLN A 32 9.11 -5.54 -24.83
N GLU A 33 9.85 -4.46 -24.63
CA GLU A 33 10.27 -3.96 -23.33
C GLU A 33 10.15 -2.43 -23.32
N PRO A 34 8.94 -1.88 -23.24
CA PRO A 34 8.76 -0.44 -23.18
C PRO A 34 9.44 0.14 -21.94
N GLY A 35 10.20 1.21 -22.11
CA GLY A 35 10.91 1.90 -21.04
C GLY A 35 11.02 3.40 -21.34
N THR A 36 11.79 4.11 -20.53
CA THR A 36 12.04 5.54 -20.74
C THR A 36 13.49 5.75 -21.14
N ASP A 37 13.71 6.49 -22.22
CA ASP A 37 15.04 6.85 -22.72
C ASP A 37 15.45 8.21 -22.15
N TYR A 38 16.57 8.22 -21.43
CA TYR A 38 17.20 9.44 -20.94
C TYR A 38 18.44 9.73 -21.78
N PRO A 39 18.48 10.84 -22.54
CA PRO A 39 19.65 11.18 -23.34
C PRO A 39 20.79 11.58 -22.40
N CYS A 40 21.91 10.88 -22.53
CA CYS A 40 23.10 11.15 -21.74
C CYS A 40 24.35 10.89 -22.57
N ALA A 41 25.37 11.73 -22.38
CA ALA A 41 26.67 11.54 -23.03
C ALA A 41 27.22 10.14 -22.73
N TYR A 42 27.90 9.54 -23.70
CA TYR A 42 28.54 8.24 -23.55
C TYR A 42 29.52 8.26 -22.36
N GLY A 43 29.46 7.27 -21.49
CA GLY A 43 30.34 7.17 -20.32
C GLY A 43 29.85 7.94 -19.08
N SER A 44 28.68 8.58 -19.13
CA SER A 44 28.05 9.21 -17.96
C SER A 44 27.75 8.19 -16.87
N SER A 45 27.81 8.59 -15.60
CA SER A 45 27.45 7.76 -14.46
C SER A 45 25.98 7.35 -14.51
N ILE A 46 25.72 6.04 -14.36
CA ILE A 46 24.40 5.48 -14.17
C ILE A 46 24.30 4.92 -12.75
N VAL A 47 23.26 5.34 -12.04
CA VAL A 47 23.05 5.00 -10.62
C VAL A 47 21.87 4.06 -10.42
N ALA A 48 21.88 3.31 -9.33
CA ALA A 48 20.74 2.50 -8.91
C ALA A 48 19.54 3.40 -8.57
N PRO A 49 18.37 3.20 -9.20
CA PRO A 49 17.17 3.99 -8.91
C PRO A 49 16.62 3.82 -7.50
N PHE A 50 16.88 2.67 -6.86
CA PHE A 50 16.43 2.32 -5.51
C PHE A 50 17.32 1.24 -4.90
N ASP A 51 17.12 1.00 -3.61
CA ASP A 51 17.80 -0.08 -2.88
C ASP A 51 17.39 -1.44 -3.45
N GLY A 52 18.35 -2.34 -3.63
CA GLY A 52 18.08 -3.64 -4.24
C GLY A 52 19.27 -4.59 -4.28
N THR A 53 19.09 -5.68 -5.01
CA THR A 53 20.12 -6.66 -5.32
C THR A 53 20.22 -6.80 -6.84
N VAL A 54 21.43 -6.75 -7.38
CA VAL A 54 21.69 -6.94 -8.81
C VAL A 54 21.28 -8.36 -9.20
N ALA A 55 20.23 -8.49 -10.00
CA ALA A 55 19.69 -9.77 -10.43
C ALA A 55 20.47 -10.36 -11.61
N GLU A 56 20.86 -9.50 -12.55
CA GLU A 56 21.50 -9.92 -13.80
C GLU A 56 22.40 -8.80 -14.32
N VAL A 57 23.50 -9.18 -14.95
CA VAL A 57 24.37 -8.28 -15.70
C VAL A 57 24.71 -8.88 -17.05
N LYS A 58 24.77 -8.04 -18.08
CA LYS A 58 25.28 -8.43 -19.40
C LYS A 58 26.36 -7.46 -19.84
N THR A 59 27.55 -8.00 -20.12
CA THR A 59 28.73 -7.22 -20.51
C THR A 59 29.05 -7.26 -22.01
N SER A 60 28.34 -8.08 -22.79
CA SER A 60 28.45 -8.09 -24.26
C SER A 60 27.49 -7.08 -24.90
N SER A 61 27.90 -6.50 -26.04
CA SER A 61 27.09 -5.56 -26.84
C SER A 61 26.05 -6.24 -27.73
N SER A 62 25.91 -7.56 -27.66
CA SER A 62 25.04 -8.36 -28.53
C SER A 62 23.55 -8.06 -28.31
N GLY A 63 22.74 -8.22 -29.38
CA GLY A 63 21.29 -8.06 -29.33
C GLY A 63 20.82 -6.62 -29.05
N ALA A 64 19.50 -6.40 -29.13
CA ALA A 64 18.92 -5.07 -29.06
C ALA A 64 19.22 -4.34 -27.74
N THR A 65 19.36 -5.07 -26.63
CA THR A 65 19.62 -4.50 -25.30
C THR A 65 21.03 -3.93 -25.14
N GLY A 66 21.99 -4.43 -25.93
CA GLY A 66 23.41 -4.26 -25.62
C GLY A 66 23.76 -4.75 -24.21
N ARG A 67 24.66 -4.02 -23.56
CA ARG A 67 25.05 -4.24 -22.15
C ARG A 67 23.99 -3.70 -21.22
N PHE A 68 23.75 -4.40 -20.11
CA PHE A 68 22.76 -3.97 -19.14
C PHE A 68 23.08 -4.39 -17.70
N VAL A 69 22.41 -3.74 -16.76
CA VAL A 69 22.30 -4.13 -15.35
C VAL A 69 20.83 -4.24 -14.99
N THR A 70 20.44 -5.31 -14.32
CA THR A 70 19.11 -5.52 -13.75
C THR A 70 19.19 -5.56 -12.25
N ILE A 71 18.29 -4.84 -11.57
CA ILE A 71 18.21 -4.79 -10.12
C ILE A 71 16.82 -5.23 -9.69
N ASP A 72 16.76 -6.19 -8.77
CA ASP A 72 15.58 -6.49 -7.97
C ASP A 72 15.53 -5.54 -6.78
N PHE A 73 14.58 -4.62 -6.79
CA PHE A 73 14.41 -3.67 -5.73
C PHE A 73 13.72 -4.29 -4.52
N VAL A 74 13.99 -3.71 -3.36
CA VAL A 74 13.40 -4.14 -2.09
C VAL A 74 11.89 -3.92 -2.02
N ASP A 75 11.31 -3.08 -2.89
CA ASP A 75 9.85 -2.87 -2.97
C ASP A 75 9.13 -3.93 -3.81
N GLY A 76 9.86 -4.93 -4.31
CA GLY A 76 9.31 -6.02 -5.11
C GLY A 76 9.27 -5.77 -6.61
N ARG A 77 9.62 -4.56 -7.07
CA ARG A 77 9.77 -4.26 -8.49
C ARG A 77 11.19 -4.59 -8.96
N ARG A 78 11.36 -4.64 -10.27
CA ARG A 78 12.65 -4.85 -10.92
C ARG A 78 12.88 -3.73 -11.91
N ALA A 79 14.09 -3.21 -12.01
CA ALA A 79 14.44 -2.32 -13.11
C ALA A 79 15.68 -2.77 -13.87
N ARG A 80 15.79 -2.30 -15.10
CA ARG A 80 16.86 -2.65 -16.02
C ARG A 80 17.32 -1.43 -16.81
N ALA A 81 18.62 -1.14 -16.73
CA ALA A 81 19.30 -0.09 -17.48
C ALA A 81 20.06 -0.69 -18.66
N LEU A 82 19.72 -0.30 -19.89
CA LEU A 82 20.28 -0.86 -21.12
C LEU A 82 21.30 0.06 -21.80
N HIS A 83 21.84 -0.41 -22.92
CA HIS A 83 22.75 0.30 -23.83
C HIS A 83 24.06 0.76 -23.18
N LEU A 84 24.44 0.15 -22.07
CA LEU A 84 25.57 0.60 -21.25
C LEU A 84 26.90 0.50 -22.02
N SER A 85 27.85 1.37 -21.70
CA SER A 85 29.24 1.21 -22.17
C SER A 85 30.02 0.27 -21.27
N ARG A 86 29.75 0.31 -19.96
CA ARG A 86 30.45 -0.49 -18.95
C ARG A 86 29.53 -0.80 -17.77
N VAL A 87 29.61 -2.03 -17.28
CA VAL A 87 28.98 -2.47 -16.04
C VAL A 87 30.01 -2.41 -14.91
N LEU A 88 29.62 -1.90 -13.74
CA LEU A 88 30.51 -1.71 -12.57
C LEU A 88 30.13 -2.59 -11.37
N VAL A 89 29.08 -3.39 -11.51
CA VAL A 89 28.54 -4.28 -10.46
C VAL A 89 28.44 -5.72 -10.96
N SER A 90 28.25 -6.67 -10.05
CA SER A 90 28.09 -8.09 -10.36
C SER A 90 26.74 -8.62 -9.89
N ALA A 91 26.24 -9.70 -10.52
CA ALA A 91 25.03 -10.38 -10.05
C ALA A 91 25.19 -10.83 -8.58
N GLY A 92 24.12 -10.68 -7.79
CA GLY A 92 24.10 -10.91 -6.36
C GLY A 92 24.57 -9.73 -5.49
N GLN A 93 25.18 -8.69 -6.08
CA GLN A 93 25.64 -7.53 -5.33
C GLN A 93 24.45 -6.70 -4.79
N LYS A 94 24.48 -6.34 -3.50
CA LYS A 94 23.54 -5.36 -2.94
C LYS A 94 23.93 -3.95 -3.36
N VAL A 95 22.95 -3.13 -3.68
CA VAL A 95 23.13 -1.74 -4.08
C VAL A 95 22.15 -0.83 -3.37
N THR A 96 22.56 0.40 -3.10
CA THR A 96 21.70 1.44 -2.50
C THR A 96 21.29 2.47 -3.55
N ARG A 97 20.14 3.12 -3.38
CA ARG A 97 19.68 4.23 -4.22
C ARG A 97 20.80 5.27 -4.41
N GLY A 98 21.06 5.64 -5.66
CA GLY A 98 22.09 6.60 -6.01
C GLY A 98 23.52 6.02 -6.10
N GLN A 99 23.73 4.76 -5.70
CA GLN A 99 25.01 4.09 -5.92
C GLN A 99 25.28 3.96 -7.41
N GLU A 100 26.48 4.33 -7.86
CA GLU A 100 26.88 4.11 -9.25
C GLU A 100 26.99 2.61 -9.56
N ILE A 101 26.32 2.17 -10.63
CA ILE A 101 26.24 0.77 -11.04
C ILE A 101 26.82 0.50 -12.43
N ALA A 102 26.89 1.54 -13.27
CA ALA A 102 27.30 1.42 -14.65
C ALA A 102 27.71 2.77 -15.25
N LYS A 103 28.22 2.71 -16.48
CA LYS A 103 28.40 3.88 -17.35
C LYS A 103 27.43 3.79 -18.53
N SER A 104 26.79 4.90 -18.87
CA SER A 104 25.90 5.02 -20.04
C SER A 104 26.67 4.73 -21.32
N GLY A 105 25.96 4.38 -22.38
CA GLY A 105 26.60 4.13 -23.66
C GLY A 105 25.64 4.22 -24.82
N ALA A 106 25.98 3.44 -25.85
CA ALA A 106 25.23 3.32 -27.09
C ALA A 106 25.23 1.85 -27.56
N SER A 107 25.51 0.90 -26.65
CA SER A 107 25.76 -0.48 -27.07
C SER A 107 24.46 -1.17 -27.49
N ALA A 108 24.50 -1.82 -28.65
CA ALA A 108 23.41 -2.64 -29.17
C ALA A 108 23.89 -3.42 -30.41
N ASN A 109 23.23 -4.53 -30.70
CA ASN A 109 23.36 -5.29 -31.95
C ASN A 109 24.81 -5.63 -32.32
N GLY A 110 25.63 -5.95 -31.31
CA GLY A 110 27.03 -6.34 -31.47
C GLY A 110 28.01 -5.16 -31.61
N ARG A 111 27.55 -3.92 -31.43
CA ARG A 111 28.38 -2.71 -31.56
C ARG A 111 28.36 -1.90 -30.26
N ASP A 112 29.47 -1.25 -29.95
CA ASP A 112 29.53 -0.27 -28.86
C ASP A 112 28.76 1.01 -29.16
N TRP A 113 28.52 1.27 -30.45
CA TRP A 113 27.73 2.37 -30.99
C TRP A 113 26.64 1.85 -31.94
N GLY A 114 25.71 1.07 -31.40
CA GLY A 114 24.59 0.48 -32.15
C GLY A 114 23.32 1.34 -32.15
N VAL A 115 23.20 2.26 -31.20
CA VAL A 115 22.09 3.24 -31.06
C VAL A 115 22.65 4.64 -30.76
N GLY A 116 21.80 5.66 -30.67
CA GLY A 116 22.23 6.97 -30.11
C GLY A 116 22.61 6.83 -28.64
N ALA A 117 23.47 7.71 -28.11
CA ALA A 117 23.89 7.61 -26.71
C ALA A 117 22.76 8.00 -25.74
N HIS A 118 22.33 7.05 -24.90
CA HIS A 118 21.29 7.23 -23.89
C HIS A 118 21.35 6.06 -22.88
N VAL A 119 20.55 6.14 -21.82
CA VAL A 119 20.17 4.98 -21.01
C VAL A 119 18.68 4.71 -21.21
N HIS A 120 18.33 3.49 -21.59
CA HIS A 120 16.95 3.00 -21.59
C HIS A 120 16.68 2.35 -20.24
N GLU A 121 15.74 2.91 -19.48
CA GLU A 121 15.34 2.42 -18.17
C GLU A 121 13.99 1.72 -18.26
N THR A 122 13.97 0.44 -17.89
CA THR A 122 12.73 -0.33 -17.82
C THR A 122 12.36 -0.60 -16.37
N LEU A 123 11.08 -0.45 -16.02
CA LEU A 123 10.52 -0.89 -14.74
C LEU A 123 9.55 -2.05 -14.96
N PHE A 124 9.79 -3.18 -14.29
CA PHE A 124 8.90 -4.33 -14.26
C PHE A 124 8.07 -4.33 -12.97
N PRO A 125 6.80 -4.79 -13.02
CA PRO A 125 5.91 -4.79 -11.85
C PRO A 125 6.31 -5.79 -10.76
N SER A 126 7.15 -6.78 -11.09
CA SER A 126 7.64 -7.80 -10.17
C SER A 126 9.05 -8.24 -10.56
N HIS A 127 9.70 -9.07 -9.73
CA HIS A 127 10.98 -9.73 -10.05
C HIS A 127 10.88 -10.76 -11.19
N ARG A 128 9.69 -10.99 -11.75
CA ARG A 128 9.52 -11.84 -12.93
C ARG A 128 9.58 -11.00 -14.20
N TYR A 129 10.34 -11.47 -15.19
CA TYR A 129 10.29 -10.90 -16.53
C TYR A 129 8.94 -11.19 -17.19
N VAL A 130 8.27 -10.12 -17.61
CA VAL A 130 7.10 -10.15 -18.48
C VAL A 130 7.44 -9.26 -19.67
N PHE A 131 7.78 -9.88 -20.79
CA PHE A 131 7.99 -9.16 -22.05
C PHE A 131 6.67 -9.00 -22.80
N GLY A 132 6.56 -7.90 -23.53
CA GLY A 132 5.37 -7.50 -24.25
C GLY A 132 5.09 -6.01 -24.09
N PRO A 133 4.26 -5.41 -24.95
CA PRO A 133 3.95 -3.98 -24.91
C PRO A 133 3.24 -3.52 -23.62
N ASN A 134 2.76 -4.46 -22.80
CA ASN A 134 2.11 -4.19 -21.50
C ASN A 134 2.85 -4.85 -20.32
N GLY A 135 4.07 -5.35 -20.53
CA GLY A 135 4.82 -6.08 -19.51
C GLY A 135 5.55 -5.20 -18.49
N THR A 136 5.64 -3.89 -18.76
CA THR A 136 6.42 -2.93 -17.98
C THR A 136 5.56 -1.77 -17.50
N LEU A 137 6.06 -1.04 -16.50
CA LEU A 137 5.46 0.14 -15.92
C LEU A 137 6.17 1.40 -16.42
N ASP A 138 5.42 2.50 -16.48
CA ASP A 138 5.97 3.84 -16.73
C ASP A 138 6.80 4.29 -15.51
N PHE A 139 8.13 4.20 -15.62
CA PHE A 139 9.08 4.50 -14.54
C PHE A 139 8.92 5.93 -14.00
N GLU A 140 8.64 6.90 -14.86
CA GLU A 140 8.55 8.32 -14.50
C GLU A 140 7.36 8.61 -13.57
N ARG A 141 6.32 7.78 -13.56
CA ARG A 141 5.22 7.87 -12.57
C ARG A 141 5.67 7.62 -11.14
N TYR A 142 6.86 7.04 -10.97
CA TYR A 142 7.40 6.63 -9.69
C TYR A 142 8.69 7.39 -9.32
N VAL A 143 9.12 8.38 -10.10
CA VAL A 143 10.30 9.22 -9.84
C VAL A 143 9.99 10.33 -8.83
N GLY A 144 10.87 10.57 -7.84
CA GLY A 144 10.70 11.58 -6.78
C GLY A 144 11.84 11.54 -5.75
N ALA A 145 11.92 12.47 -4.78
CA ALA A 145 13.12 12.78 -3.96
C ALA A 145 13.62 11.57 -3.07
N GLY A 146 14.67 11.59 -2.22
CA GLY A 146 15.23 10.42 -1.44
C GLY A 146 15.27 10.49 0.13
N GLY A 147 14.91 9.42 0.87
CA GLY A 147 15.07 9.31 2.34
C GLY A 147 14.71 7.90 2.87
N SER A 148 15.55 7.31 3.72
CA SER A 148 15.57 5.91 4.22
C SER A 148 14.22 5.18 4.19
N ALA A 149 14.22 3.93 3.69
CA ALA A 149 13.06 3.05 3.60
C ALA A 149 12.07 3.32 4.74
N SER A 150 11.02 4.09 4.43
CA SER A 150 10.12 4.58 5.47
C SER A 150 9.08 3.52 5.71
N PHE A 151 9.00 3.13 6.97
CA PHE A 151 7.97 2.33 7.57
C PHE A 151 6.61 2.52 6.88
N VAL A 152 6.18 1.53 6.11
CA VAL A 152 4.86 1.46 5.52
C VAL A 152 3.95 0.87 6.59
N GLN A 153 3.09 1.68 7.20
CA GLN A 153 2.21 1.25 8.29
C GLN A 153 1.43 -0.01 7.92
N VAL A 154 0.90 -0.11 6.70
CA VAL A 154 0.18 -1.33 6.28
C VAL A 154 1.08 -2.57 6.20
N VAL A 155 2.37 -2.41 5.91
CA VAL A 155 3.34 -3.53 5.95
C VAL A 155 3.73 -3.85 7.38
N ALA A 156 3.88 -2.84 8.24
CA ALA A 156 4.11 -3.04 9.67
C ALA A 156 2.94 -3.74 10.35
N ASP A 157 1.70 -3.37 9.99
CA ASP A 157 0.48 -4.01 10.47
C ASP A 157 0.41 -5.47 10.02
N ARG A 158 0.83 -5.75 8.77
CA ARG A 158 0.97 -7.12 8.27
C ARG A 158 2.05 -7.89 9.01
N GLN A 159 3.22 -7.31 9.24
CA GLN A 159 4.31 -7.92 10.01
C GLN A 159 3.86 -8.22 11.46
N ASN A 160 3.19 -7.27 12.10
CA ASN A 160 2.59 -7.42 13.43
C ASN A 160 1.57 -8.56 13.46
N TYR A 161 0.63 -8.57 12.52
CA TYR A 161 -0.36 -9.64 12.41
C TYR A 161 0.30 -11.00 12.18
N LEU A 162 1.25 -11.08 11.24
CA LEU A 162 1.94 -12.32 10.93
C LEU A 162 2.73 -12.85 12.14
N ASN A 163 3.39 -11.97 12.89
CA ASN A 163 4.06 -12.35 14.14
C ASN A 163 3.06 -12.87 15.18
N ALA A 164 1.98 -12.12 15.42
CA ALA A 164 1.03 -12.41 16.49
C ALA A 164 0.08 -13.59 16.20
N ALA A 165 -0.39 -13.70 14.95
CA ALA A 165 -1.40 -14.68 14.55
C ALA A 165 -0.82 -15.94 13.93
N ARG A 166 0.37 -15.83 13.30
CA ARG A 166 0.98 -16.91 12.52
C ARG A 166 2.31 -17.41 13.09
N GLY A 167 2.79 -16.80 14.18
CA GLY A 167 4.03 -17.21 14.84
C GLY A 167 5.29 -16.85 14.04
N GLU A 168 5.19 -15.90 13.12
CA GLU A 168 6.35 -15.37 12.40
C GLU A 168 7.28 -14.60 13.35
N ARG A 169 8.53 -14.41 12.91
CA ARG A 169 9.57 -13.69 13.68
C ARG A 169 10.16 -12.55 12.86
N LEU A 170 9.29 -11.72 12.29
CA LEU A 170 9.65 -10.58 11.47
C LEU A 170 10.06 -9.40 12.34
N VAL A 171 11.03 -8.63 11.87
CA VAL A 171 11.25 -7.27 12.38
C VAL A 171 10.09 -6.40 11.89
N VAL A 172 9.43 -5.70 12.81
CA VAL A 172 8.31 -4.80 12.49
C VAL A 172 8.91 -3.44 12.14
N ASP A 173 9.37 -3.33 10.91
CA ASP A 173 10.04 -2.16 10.37
C ASP A 173 9.20 -1.45 9.30
N GLY A 174 8.02 -2.00 8.95
CA GLY A 174 7.17 -1.49 7.89
C GLY A 174 7.79 -1.64 6.51
N LEU A 175 8.80 -2.51 6.36
CA LEU A 175 9.51 -2.72 5.10
C LEU A 175 9.07 -4.03 4.45
N PHE A 176 8.78 -3.97 3.15
CA PHE A 176 8.43 -5.15 2.37
C PHE A 176 9.69 -5.93 1.92
N GLY A 177 10.52 -6.33 2.88
CA GLY A 177 11.75 -7.06 2.62
C GLY A 177 11.56 -8.55 2.29
N ALA A 178 12.68 -9.24 2.01
CA ALA A 178 12.68 -10.67 1.70
C ALA A 178 12.04 -11.52 2.82
N ALA A 179 12.31 -11.21 4.09
CA ALA A 179 11.70 -11.90 5.23
C ALA A 179 10.17 -11.72 5.24
N THR A 180 9.70 -10.48 5.03
CA THR A 180 8.26 -10.16 4.91
C THR A 180 7.63 -10.93 3.75
N ARG A 181 8.28 -10.97 2.59
CA ARG A 181 7.82 -11.72 1.41
C ARG A 181 7.73 -13.22 1.68
N ASP A 182 8.71 -13.82 2.34
CA ASP A 182 8.72 -15.25 2.64
C ASP A 182 7.64 -15.62 3.67
N ALA A 183 7.40 -14.74 4.66
CA ALA A 183 6.26 -14.89 5.56
C ALA A 183 4.92 -14.80 4.83
N ILE A 184 4.80 -13.91 3.83
CA ILE A 184 3.59 -13.81 3.01
C ILE A 184 3.38 -15.08 2.18
N LYS A 185 4.43 -15.72 1.65
CA LYS A 185 4.29 -17.01 0.95
C LYS A 185 3.74 -18.11 1.87
N ARG A 186 4.27 -18.21 3.10
CA ARG A 186 3.76 -19.15 4.12
C ARG A 186 2.31 -18.83 4.46
N TYR A 187 1.98 -17.56 4.58
CA TYR A 187 0.64 -17.11 4.85
C TYR A 187 -0.35 -17.39 3.70
N GLN A 188 0.02 -17.14 2.45
CA GLN A 188 -0.76 -17.51 1.27
C GLN A 188 -0.99 -19.03 1.20
N THR A 189 0.01 -19.84 1.58
CA THR A 189 -0.13 -21.30 1.68
C THR A 189 -1.18 -21.69 2.73
N TYR A 190 -1.14 -21.05 3.91
CA TYR A 190 -2.15 -21.22 4.94
C TYR A 190 -3.55 -20.83 4.43
N LEU A 191 -3.70 -19.65 3.84
CA LEU A 191 -4.99 -19.19 3.31
C LEU A 191 -5.54 -20.16 2.25
N LYS A 192 -4.66 -20.72 1.43
CA LYS A 192 -5.02 -21.72 0.41
C LYS A 192 -5.49 -23.04 1.03
N SER A 193 -4.82 -23.51 2.09
CA SER A 193 -5.24 -24.71 2.84
C SER A 193 -6.63 -24.58 3.50
N ARG A 194 -7.05 -23.33 3.77
CA ARG A 194 -8.38 -23.01 4.33
C ARG A 194 -9.45 -22.80 3.26
N GLY A 195 -9.08 -22.83 1.98
CA GLY A 195 -9.98 -22.52 0.87
C GLY A 195 -10.29 -21.02 0.71
N TRP A 196 -9.56 -20.13 1.39
CA TRP A 196 -9.80 -18.68 1.37
C TRP A 196 -8.93 -17.92 0.39
N TYR A 197 -8.03 -18.61 -0.30
CA TYR A 197 -7.16 -18.03 -1.32
C TYR A 197 -6.92 -19.03 -2.45
N THR A 198 -7.12 -18.61 -3.70
CA THR A 198 -6.95 -19.46 -4.89
C THR A 198 -5.77 -19.04 -5.76
N GLY A 199 -5.17 -17.87 -5.50
CA GLY A 199 -4.07 -17.29 -6.27
C GLY A 199 -2.73 -18.02 -6.12
N ALA A 200 -1.70 -17.46 -6.74
CA ALA A 200 -0.34 -17.99 -6.70
C ALA A 200 0.34 -17.73 -5.36
N ILE A 201 1.22 -18.63 -4.92
CA ILE A 201 2.06 -18.40 -3.75
C ILE A 201 3.30 -17.64 -4.25
N ASP A 202 3.19 -16.32 -4.31
CA ASP A 202 4.20 -15.41 -4.89
C ASP A 202 4.88 -14.51 -3.85
N GLY A 203 4.30 -14.44 -2.64
CA GLY A 203 4.78 -13.56 -1.58
C GLY A 203 4.34 -12.11 -1.76
N ASP A 204 3.43 -11.82 -2.68
CA ASP A 204 2.86 -10.50 -2.91
C ASP A 204 1.49 -10.36 -2.22
N TRP A 205 1.31 -9.25 -1.51
CA TRP A 205 0.03 -8.96 -0.85
C TRP A 205 -0.93 -8.25 -1.81
N GLY A 206 -1.52 -9.02 -2.72
CA GLY A 206 -2.55 -8.55 -3.66
C GLY A 206 -3.99 -8.70 -3.13
N ALA A 207 -4.98 -8.32 -3.94
CA ALA A 207 -6.40 -8.34 -3.56
C ALA A 207 -6.90 -9.73 -3.13
N GLY A 208 -6.43 -10.80 -3.77
CA GLY A 208 -6.76 -12.17 -3.36
C GLY A 208 -6.19 -12.52 -1.98
N THR A 209 -4.94 -12.13 -1.71
CA THR A 209 -4.30 -12.31 -0.39
C THR A 209 -5.05 -11.51 0.67
N GLN A 210 -5.50 -10.29 0.34
CA GLN A 210 -6.31 -9.45 1.23
C GLN A 210 -7.66 -10.09 1.55
N ALA A 211 -8.41 -10.58 0.55
CA ALA A 211 -9.71 -11.23 0.78
C ALA A 211 -9.58 -12.50 1.64
N GLY A 212 -8.53 -13.29 1.43
CA GLY A 212 -8.23 -14.41 2.31
C GLY A 212 -7.84 -13.96 3.72
N HIS A 213 -7.09 -12.87 3.83
CA HIS A 213 -6.73 -12.28 5.11
C HIS A 213 -7.92 -11.75 5.90
N ASP A 214 -8.92 -11.15 5.26
CA ASP A 214 -10.10 -10.64 5.97
C ASP A 214 -10.84 -11.78 6.73
N ASN A 215 -10.90 -12.98 6.13
CA ASN A 215 -11.44 -14.17 6.78
C ASN A 215 -10.57 -14.64 7.97
N ALA A 216 -9.25 -14.73 7.76
CA ALA A 216 -8.31 -15.17 8.77
C ALA A 216 -8.15 -14.17 9.92
N TYR A 217 -8.25 -12.87 9.64
CA TYR A 217 -8.21 -11.80 10.63
C TYR A 217 -9.46 -11.83 11.52
N ALA A 218 -10.65 -12.04 10.93
CA ALA A 218 -11.87 -12.23 11.69
C ALA A 218 -11.83 -13.46 12.62
N GLU A 219 -11.22 -14.57 12.18
CA GLU A 219 -10.97 -15.74 13.03
C GLU A 219 -9.98 -15.42 14.17
N TRP A 220 -8.86 -14.77 13.87
CA TRP A 220 -7.85 -14.40 14.86
C TRP A 220 -8.38 -13.42 15.90
N VAL A 221 -9.15 -12.40 15.50
CA VAL A 221 -9.80 -11.46 16.43
C VAL A 221 -10.74 -12.19 17.38
N ARG A 222 -11.61 -13.09 16.87
CA ARG A 222 -12.50 -13.90 17.72
C ARG A 222 -11.76 -14.77 18.73
N ALA A 223 -10.56 -15.23 18.38
CA ALA A 223 -9.76 -16.12 19.23
C ALA A 223 -8.86 -15.38 20.23
N THR A 224 -8.41 -14.16 19.93
CA THR A 224 -7.39 -13.44 20.72
C THR A 224 -7.91 -12.19 21.42
N GLN A 225 -8.91 -11.54 20.85
CA GLN A 225 -9.74 -10.56 21.54
C GLN A 225 -11.02 -11.30 21.88
N ALA A 226 -10.98 -12.08 22.98
CA ALA A 226 -12.22 -12.45 23.64
C ALA A 226 -13.03 -11.14 23.74
N PRO A 227 -14.24 -11.06 23.15
CA PRO A 227 -15.03 -9.85 23.26
C PRO A 227 -15.05 -9.50 24.74
N PRO A 228 -14.78 -8.23 25.14
CA PRO A 228 -14.94 -7.86 26.54
C PRO A 228 -16.28 -8.43 26.94
N ALA A 229 -16.28 -9.29 27.96
CA ALA A 229 -17.46 -10.06 28.36
C ALA A 229 -18.64 -9.10 28.25
N PRO A 230 -19.61 -9.35 27.37
CA PRO A 230 -20.56 -8.31 26.98
C PRO A 230 -21.17 -7.78 28.27
N GLN A 231 -20.85 -6.53 28.59
CA GLN A 231 -21.56 -5.80 29.62
C GLN A 231 -22.91 -5.51 28.98
N PHE A 232 -23.77 -6.54 29.01
CA PHE A 232 -25.17 -6.38 28.76
C PHE A 232 -25.71 -5.61 29.97
N HIS A 233 -25.70 -4.29 29.84
CA HIS A 233 -26.51 -3.40 30.64
C HIS A 233 -27.51 -2.70 29.72
N THR A 234 -28.60 -2.24 30.33
CA THR A 234 -29.61 -1.46 29.63
C THR A 234 -28.96 -0.25 28.96
N ALA A 235 -29.11 -0.13 27.65
CA ALA A 235 -28.42 0.88 26.86
C ALA A 235 -28.82 2.30 27.27
N THR A 236 -27.82 3.16 27.41
CA THR A 236 -27.96 4.56 27.76
C THR A 236 -27.21 5.45 26.77
N VAL A 237 -27.44 6.77 26.83
CA VAL A 237 -26.66 7.72 26.04
C VAL A 237 -25.17 7.77 26.43
N ALA A 238 -24.79 7.20 27.58
CA ALA A 238 -23.38 7.11 27.96
C ALA A 238 -22.60 6.16 27.04
N ASP A 239 -23.27 5.13 26.53
CA ASP A 239 -22.66 4.11 25.69
C ASP A 239 -22.26 4.64 24.31
N ILE A 240 -22.86 5.74 23.86
CA ILE A 240 -22.48 6.44 22.63
C ILE A 240 -21.01 6.88 22.65
N ALA A 241 -20.45 7.16 23.83
CA ALA A 241 -19.05 7.54 23.97
C ALA A 241 -18.06 6.42 23.57
N SER A 242 -18.52 5.16 23.46
CA SER A 242 -17.69 4.05 22.99
C SER A 242 -17.64 3.94 21.46
N LEU A 243 -18.37 4.78 20.71
CA LEU A 243 -18.37 4.74 19.26
C LEU A 243 -17.12 5.44 18.69
N PRO A 244 -16.60 4.97 17.53
CA PRO A 244 -15.42 5.58 16.90
C PRO A 244 -15.68 6.98 16.31
N ASN A 245 -16.95 7.35 16.09
CA ASN A 245 -17.35 8.70 15.68
C ASN A 245 -18.67 9.06 16.35
N THR A 246 -18.79 10.29 16.81
CA THR A 246 -20.01 10.78 17.49
C THR A 246 -20.43 12.18 17.05
N ARG A 247 -19.83 12.72 15.99
CA ARG A 247 -20.06 14.10 15.55
C ARG A 247 -21.47 14.32 15.00
N GLY A 248 -22.02 13.35 14.27
CA GLY A 248 -23.40 13.42 13.81
C GLY A 248 -24.39 13.34 14.97
N LEU A 249 -24.09 12.54 15.99
CA LEU A 249 -24.90 12.49 17.22
C LEU A 249 -24.77 13.78 18.05
N GLN A 250 -23.58 14.41 18.06
CA GLN A 250 -23.40 15.74 18.65
C GLN A 250 -24.20 16.83 17.89
N LYS A 251 -24.42 16.69 16.58
CA LYS A 251 -25.34 17.57 15.82
C LYS A 251 -26.79 17.41 16.28
N ILE A 252 -27.26 16.18 16.54
CA ILE A 252 -28.58 15.97 17.14
C ILE A 252 -28.63 16.60 18.53
N ALA A 253 -27.64 16.33 19.39
CA ALA A 253 -27.59 16.89 20.73
C ALA A 253 -27.60 18.44 20.73
N ARG A 254 -27.01 19.08 19.71
CA ARG A 254 -27.00 20.55 19.53
C ARG A 254 -28.40 21.13 19.39
N LEU A 255 -29.29 20.45 18.69
CA LEU A 255 -30.69 20.87 18.55
C LEU A 255 -31.46 20.86 19.88
N TYR A 256 -30.92 20.16 20.89
CA TYR A 256 -31.52 19.97 22.21
C TYR A 256 -30.62 20.49 23.34
N GLY A 257 -29.82 21.54 23.07
CA GLY A 257 -29.14 22.33 24.10
C GLY A 257 -27.64 22.05 24.28
N TYR A 258 -27.03 21.13 23.55
CA TYR A 258 -25.58 20.94 23.56
C TYR A 258 -24.85 22.13 22.90
N LYS A 259 -23.95 22.83 23.61
CA LYS A 259 -23.24 24.02 23.08
C LYS A 259 -21.77 23.79 22.68
N GLY A 260 -21.22 22.59 22.92
CA GLY A 260 -19.81 22.27 22.66
C GLY A 260 -19.50 21.91 21.19
N ALA A 261 -18.24 21.63 20.87
CA ALA A 261 -17.78 21.33 19.51
C ALA A 261 -18.22 19.95 18.98
N PHE A 262 -18.12 19.73 17.67
CA PHE A 262 -18.33 18.40 17.06
C PHE A 262 -16.98 17.71 16.91
N ASP A 263 -16.47 17.17 18.00
CA ASP A 263 -15.07 16.79 18.19
C ASP A 263 -14.86 15.30 18.53
N ASN A 264 -15.91 14.48 18.43
CA ASN A 264 -15.93 13.07 18.87
C ASN A 264 -15.77 12.86 20.38
N GLN A 265 -15.79 13.94 21.18
CA GLN A 265 -15.78 13.83 22.64
C GLN A 265 -17.23 13.84 23.14
N PHE A 266 -17.85 12.66 23.23
CA PHE A 266 -19.24 12.53 23.68
C PHE A 266 -19.37 12.66 25.21
N GLY A 267 -19.08 13.85 25.71
CA GLY A 267 -19.04 14.19 27.14
C GLY A 267 -20.41 14.41 27.76
N ALA A 268 -20.43 14.88 29.01
CA ALA A 268 -21.66 15.08 29.79
C ALA A 268 -22.68 16.00 29.10
N SER A 269 -22.23 17.08 28.45
CA SER A 269 -23.11 18.03 27.77
C SER A 269 -23.69 17.49 26.46
N SER A 270 -22.93 16.71 25.68
CA SER A 270 -23.46 16.01 24.49
C SER A 270 -24.46 14.93 24.90
N ARG A 271 -24.17 14.19 25.99
CA ARG A 271 -25.09 13.21 26.56
C ARG A 271 -26.40 13.84 27.03
N ALA A 272 -26.34 14.99 27.69
CA ALA A 272 -27.53 15.72 28.13
C ALA A 272 -28.42 16.14 26.94
N GLY A 273 -27.83 16.72 25.89
CA GLY A 273 -28.58 17.09 24.67
C GLY A 273 -29.17 15.87 23.96
N MET A 274 -28.42 14.77 23.87
CA MET A 274 -28.92 13.53 23.28
C MET A 274 -30.05 12.90 24.11
N GLN A 275 -29.95 12.90 25.44
CA GLN A 275 -31.00 12.40 26.30
C GLN A 275 -32.27 13.27 26.20
N ALA A 276 -32.12 14.59 26.09
CA ALA A 276 -33.25 15.49 25.87
C ALA A 276 -33.96 15.19 24.53
N PHE A 277 -33.20 14.94 23.46
CA PHE A 277 -33.75 14.46 22.19
C PHE A 277 -34.56 13.16 22.34
N LEU A 278 -34.00 12.16 23.04
CA LEU A 278 -34.66 10.87 23.25
C LEU A 278 -35.92 11.02 24.12
N ASN A 279 -35.88 11.84 25.17
CA ASN A 279 -37.03 12.12 26.03
C ASN A 279 -38.17 12.77 25.23
N HIS A 280 -37.83 13.73 24.37
CA HIS A 280 -38.82 14.46 23.57
C HIS A 280 -39.51 13.60 22.50
N ASN A 281 -38.78 12.65 21.90
CA ASN A 281 -39.25 11.96 20.68
C ASN A 281 -39.46 10.45 20.82
N TYR A 282 -38.83 9.80 21.80
CA TYR A 282 -38.74 8.34 21.88
C TYR A 282 -38.88 7.80 23.31
N GLY A 283 -39.56 8.54 24.19
CA GLY A 283 -39.80 8.13 25.58
C GLY A 283 -38.53 7.94 26.41
N GLY A 284 -37.43 8.60 26.02
CA GLY A 284 -36.13 8.51 26.67
C GLY A 284 -35.30 7.28 26.29
N SER A 285 -35.81 6.40 25.43
CA SER A 285 -35.14 5.14 25.07
C SER A 285 -34.28 5.28 23.81
N LEU A 286 -32.98 5.01 23.97
CA LEU A 286 -32.03 4.92 22.85
C LEU A 286 -32.42 3.79 21.90
N ALA A 287 -32.82 2.64 22.44
CA ALA A 287 -33.25 1.49 21.66
C ALA A 287 -34.51 1.80 20.85
N ALA A 288 -35.51 2.49 21.42
CA ALA A 288 -36.72 2.87 20.71
C ALA A 288 -36.42 3.76 19.49
N TRP A 289 -35.53 4.75 19.65
CA TRP A 289 -35.09 5.57 18.54
C TRP A 289 -34.38 4.76 17.43
N LEU A 290 -33.43 3.91 17.82
CA LEU A 290 -32.67 3.09 16.87
C LEU A 290 -33.55 2.07 16.14
N ARG A 291 -34.56 1.50 16.80
CA ARG A 291 -35.57 0.63 16.15
C ARG A 291 -36.38 1.41 15.12
N ALA A 292 -36.87 2.59 15.52
CA ALA A 292 -37.77 3.39 14.70
C ALA A 292 -37.12 3.98 13.45
N LYS A 293 -35.81 4.29 13.47
CA LYS A 293 -35.14 5.05 12.41
C LYS A 293 -33.93 4.36 11.77
N TRP A 294 -33.31 3.40 12.44
CA TRP A 294 -31.98 2.89 12.06
C TRP A 294 -31.91 1.37 11.93
N GLY A 295 -33.07 0.72 11.84
CA GLY A 295 -33.19 -0.72 11.60
C GLY A 295 -32.56 -1.57 12.70
N TYR A 296 -32.50 -1.06 13.94
CA TYR A 296 -32.06 -1.87 15.07
C TYR A 296 -33.09 -2.96 15.36
N VAL A 297 -32.65 -4.21 15.39
CA VAL A 297 -33.46 -5.37 15.77
C VAL A 297 -32.65 -6.14 16.82
N GLY A 298 -33.06 -6.03 18.08
CA GLY A 298 -32.35 -6.56 19.24
C GLY A 298 -33.04 -6.19 20.55
N ASN A 299 -32.50 -6.64 21.69
CA ASN A 299 -33.00 -6.34 23.03
C ASN A 299 -32.61 -4.90 23.48
N ASP A 300 -32.92 -4.48 24.70
CA ASP A 300 -32.54 -3.13 25.18
C ASP A 300 -31.12 -3.08 25.76
N GLN A 301 -30.29 -4.08 25.49
CA GLN A 301 -28.94 -4.18 26.05
C GLN A 301 -27.92 -3.56 25.09
N TRP A 302 -26.99 -2.77 25.62
CA TRP A 302 -25.89 -2.25 24.82
C TRP A 302 -24.99 -3.41 24.37
N GLY A 303 -24.61 -3.40 23.09
CA GLY A 303 -23.85 -4.47 22.47
C GLY A 303 -23.58 -4.20 21.00
N PRO A 304 -22.85 -5.11 20.31
CA PRO A 304 -22.33 -4.84 18.95
C PRO A 304 -23.39 -4.45 17.93
N VAL A 305 -24.59 -5.02 18.01
CA VAL A 305 -25.70 -4.75 17.09
C VAL A 305 -26.29 -3.35 17.33
N MET A 306 -26.43 -2.93 18.59
CA MET A 306 -26.94 -1.60 18.92
C MET A 306 -25.89 -0.53 18.62
N ALA A 307 -24.63 -0.80 18.93
CA ALA A 307 -23.51 0.07 18.57
C ALA A 307 -23.43 0.30 17.06
N ALA A 308 -23.58 -0.76 16.25
CA ALA A 308 -23.62 -0.65 14.80
C ALA A 308 -24.81 0.21 14.30
N ALA A 309 -25.98 0.11 14.93
CA ALA A 309 -27.13 0.96 14.60
C ALA A 309 -26.88 2.43 14.97
N ALA A 310 -26.27 2.68 16.13
CA ALA A 310 -25.88 4.02 16.56
C ALA A 310 -24.81 4.64 15.64
N THR A 311 -23.84 3.85 15.13
CA THR A 311 -22.85 4.31 14.14
C THR A 311 -23.50 4.70 12.81
N ARG A 312 -24.50 3.96 12.34
CA ARG A 312 -25.27 4.34 11.14
C ARG A 312 -26.01 5.66 11.36
N ALA A 313 -26.61 5.82 12.53
CA ALA A 313 -27.27 7.06 12.91
C ALA A 313 -26.28 8.24 12.95
N ASP A 314 -25.10 8.06 13.55
CA ASP A 314 -24.05 9.09 13.55
C ASP A 314 -23.65 9.50 12.13
N THR A 315 -23.32 8.52 11.29
CA THR A 315 -22.86 8.75 9.91
C THR A 315 -23.89 9.53 9.10
N ALA A 316 -25.16 9.13 9.17
CA ALA A 316 -26.23 9.78 8.44
C ALA A 316 -26.51 11.21 8.95
N ASN A 317 -26.48 11.45 10.25
CA ASN A 317 -26.68 12.79 10.82
C ASN A 317 -25.48 13.71 10.61
N TRP A 318 -24.28 13.16 10.48
CA TRP A 318 -23.11 13.95 10.08
C TRP A 318 -23.26 14.48 8.65
N ALA A 319 -23.78 13.66 7.74
CA ALA A 319 -23.97 14.02 6.33
C ALA A 319 -25.17 14.96 6.08
N ALA A 320 -26.15 15.01 6.99
CA ALA A 320 -27.46 15.63 6.74
C ALA A 320 -27.63 17.10 7.21
N LEU A 321 -26.55 17.81 7.56
CA LEU A 321 -26.56 19.21 8.03
C LEU A 321 -25.22 19.89 7.71
#